data_AF-A0A965HG01-F1
#
_entry.id   AF-A0A965HG01-F1
#
_cell.length_a   1.000
_cell.length_b   1.000
_cell.length_c   1.000
_cell.angle_alpha   90.00
_cell.angle_beta   90.00
_cell.angle_gamma   90.00
#
_symmetry.space_group_name_H-M   'P 1'
#
loop_
_entity.id
_entity.type
_entity.pdbx_description
1 polymer ?
#
loop_
_entity_poly.entity_id
_entity_poly.type
_entity_poly.pdbx_seq_one_letter_code
_entity_poly.pdbx_strand_id
1 'polypeptide(L)'
;MPLPESREEKIQSRRSHSPVWRAVHALGSIHLAMLLLITLTGVCATATFLESGFSSRVARAYVYGSPWFNLWLVLLCLNLICSAATRWPWQRHHTGFVITHAGIIILLGGALIGRSRGFEGSLDLSRGAPPATQVLLDRPRLTVESPSTGQLFSTPFDPEVRTPRPDRPRLLPLPGSDVQLVIDGYTARSTEQTILSPDSSSSNPGITLEFTGPFGSEPIRIALILNSPSDSRANLGPQADVEFLPKLPTASRPTTTPTYRETQMVLARDPSQPILHNTTGNPSGFRFFLGSRKSEDPLEVEILRPDGSGEIYRLTDLLNRTLDDFSGAKILVARYWPNMVLQGGQPT
;
A
#
# COMPACT_ATOMS: atom_id res chain seq x y z
N MET A 1 2.00 4.80 69.48
CA MET A 1 2.64 4.77 68.15
C MET A 1 2.04 3.59 67.39
N PRO A 2 1.22 3.80 66.35
CA PRO A 2 0.61 2.70 65.62
C PRO A 2 1.66 1.91 64.85
N LEU A 3 1.53 0.59 64.80
CA LEU A 3 2.41 -0.28 64.02
C LEU A 3 2.25 0.03 62.52
N PRO A 4 3.32 -0.06 61.71
CA PRO A 4 3.20 0.11 60.27
C PRO A 4 2.39 -1.05 59.68
N GLU A 5 1.18 -0.76 59.18
CA GLU A 5 0.36 -1.71 58.41
C GLU A 5 1.22 -2.45 57.38
N SER A 6 1.07 -3.77 57.36
CA SER A 6 1.78 -4.64 56.43
C SER A 6 1.40 -4.30 54.98
N ARG A 7 2.32 -4.59 54.06
CA ARG A 7 2.08 -4.37 52.63
C ARG A 7 0.87 -5.17 52.12
N GLU A 8 0.59 -6.32 52.72
CA GLU A 8 -0.50 -7.22 52.34
C GLU A 8 -1.86 -6.65 52.74
N GLU A 9 -1.99 -6.09 53.95
CA GLU A 9 -3.19 -5.39 54.41
C GLU A 9 -3.54 -4.21 53.50
N LYS A 10 -2.55 -3.40 53.09
CA LYS A 10 -2.75 -2.30 52.13
C LYS A 10 -3.20 -2.76 50.74
N ILE A 11 -2.75 -3.94 50.30
CA ILE A 11 -3.18 -4.54 49.02
C ILE A 11 -4.60 -5.09 49.14
N GLN A 12 -4.95 -5.75 50.25
CA GLN A 12 -6.31 -6.24 50.51
C GLN A 12 -7.32 -5.10 50.66
N SER A 13 -6.98 -4.04 51.41
CA SER A 13 -7.77 -2.82 51.57
C SER A 13 -8.10 -2.15 50.22
N ARG A 14 -7.11 -2.01 49.32
CA ARG A 14 -7.33 -1.48 47.96
C ARG A 14 -8.20 -2.40 47.11
N ARG A 15 -8.07 -3.72 47.25
CA ARG A 15 -8.88 -4.72 46.54
C ARG A 15 -10.34 -4.78 47.02
N SER A 16 -10.62 -4.54 48.29
CA SER A 16 -11.99 -4.57 48.83
C SER A 16 -12.78 -3.31 48.47
N HIS A 17 -12.13 -2.13 48.46
CA HIS A 17 -12.80 -0.84 48.25
C HIS A 17 -13.07 -0.45 46.78
N SER A 18 -12.49 -1.12 45.78
CA SER A 18 -12.71 -0.74 44.37
C SER A 18 -12.68 -1.90 43.38
N PRO A 19 -13.68 -2.03 42.48
CA PRO A 19 -13.66 -3.02 41.41
C PRO A 19 -12.50 -2.78 40.42
N VAL A 20 -12.07 -1.53 40.25
CA VAL A 20 -10.93 -1.17 39.39
C VAL A 20 -9.64 -1.82 39.89
N TRP A 21 -9.39 -1.81 41.20
CA TRP A 21 -8.21 -2.47 41.78
C TRP A 21 -8.25 -3.99 41.71
N ARG A 22 -9.45 -4.60 41.71
CA ARG A 22 -9.63 -6.03 41.45
C ARG A 22 -9.27 -6.37 40.01
N ALA A 23 -9.74 -5.57 39.05
CA ALA A 23 -9.38 -5.72 37.63
C ALA A 23 -7.88 -5.53 37.39
N VAL A 24 -7.25 -4.46 37.92
CA VAL A 24 -5.80 -4.23 37.82
C VAL A 24 -4.99 -5.42 38.38
N HIS A 25 -5.43 -6.05 39.48
CA HIS A 25 -4.76 -7.24 39.99
C HIS A 25 -4.95 -8.50 39.13
N ALA A 26 -6.12 -8.67 38.50
CA ALA A 26 -6.35 -9.79 37.60
C ALA A 26 -5.53 -9.62 36.30
N LEU A 27 -5.56 -8.43 35.70
CA LEU A 27 -4.80 -8.10 34.50
C LEU A 27 -3.28 -8.08 34.77
N GLY A 28 -2.83 -7.73 35.98
CA GLY A 28 -1.42 -7.76 36.38
C GLY A 28 -0.89 -9.15 36.80
N SER A 29 -1.63 -10.24 36.55
CA SER A 29 -1.23 -11.60 36.95
C SER A 29 -0.06 -12.13 36.12
N ILE A 30 0.89 -12.79 36.80
CA ILE A 30 2.02 -13.49 36.15
C ILE A 30 1.56 -14.68 35.29
N HIS A 31 0.47 -15.36 35.67
CA HIS A 31 -0.10 -16.45 34.87
C HIS A 31 -0.68 -15.92 33.55
N LEU A 32 -1.31 -14.74 33.58
CA LEU A 32 -1.79 -14.08 32.37
C LEU A 32 -0.60 -13.61 31.50
N ALA A 33 0.45 -13.06 32.11
CA ALA A 33 1.68 -12.68 31.39
C ALA A 33 2.30 -13.88 30.67
N MET A 34 2.42 -15.02 31.36
CA MET A 34 2.97 -16.27 30.81
C MET A 34 2.12 -16.79 29.64
N LEU A 35 0.79 -16.79 29.77
CA LEU A 35 -0.14 -17.16 28.70
C LEU A 35 0.03 -16.26 27.48
N LEU A 36 -0.03 -14.93 27.68
CA LEU A 36 0.12 -13.93 26.62
C LEU A 36 1.44 -14.10 25.87
N LEU A 37 2.56 -14.28 26.60
CA LEU A 37 3.88 -14.48 26.01
C LEU A 37 3.97 -15.78 25.21
N ILE A 38 3.54 -16.92 25.77
CA ILE A 38 3.57 -18.21 25.06
C ILE A 38 2.71 -18.16 23.79
N THR A 39 1.50 -17.59 23.85
CA THR A 39 0.64 -17.45 22.68
C THR A 39 1.26 -16.53 21.63
N LEU A 40 1.78 -15.36 22.02
CA LEU A 40 2.44 -14.43 21.08
C LEU A 40 3.71 -15.05 20.46
N THR A 41 4.54 -15.75 21.24
CA THR A 41 5.72 -16.45 20.71
C THR A 41 5.34 -17.56 19.74
N GLY A 42 4.33 -18.38 20.06
CA GLY A 42 3.83 -19.43 19.15
C GLY A 42 3.25 -18.87 17.84
N VAL A 43 2.51 -17.76 17.93
CA VAL A 43 1.99 -17.03 16.77
C VAL A 43 3.13 -16.46 15.91
N CYS A 44 4.11 -15.79 16.51
CA CYS A 44 5.26 -15.25 15.79
C CYS A 44 6.09 -16.35 15.12
N ALA A 45 6.35 -17.47 15.81
CA ALA A 45 7.04 -18.62 15.22
C ALA A 45 6.27 -19.19 14.01
N THR A 46 4.94 -19.33 14.13
CA THR A 46 4.08 -19.76 13.02
C THR A 46 4.13 -18.76 11.86
N ALA A 47 4.14 -17.45 12.14
CA ALA A 47 4.26 -16.41 11.13
C ALA A 47 5.61 -16.47 10.39
N THR A 48 6.72 -16.75 11.08
CA THR A 48 8.04 -16.95 10.45
C THR A 48 8.05 -18.16 9.50
N PHE A 49 7.40 -19.27 9.86
CA PHE A 49 7.24 -20.41 8.95
C PHE A 49 6.35 -20.08 7.74
N LEU A 50 5.27 -19.32 7.92
CA LEU A 50 4.42 -18.85 6.82
C LEU A 50 5.17 -17.90 5.87
N GLU A 51 6.01 -17.02 6.40
CA GLU A 51 6.87 -16.12 5.64
C GLU A 51 7.87 -16.89 4.76
N SER A 52 8.49 -17.94 5.31
CA SER A 52 9.40 -18.82 4.56
C SER A 52 8.70 -19.69 3.50
N GLY A 53 7.40 -19.99 3.66
CA GLY A 53 6.65 -20.90 2.78
C GLY A 53 5.84 -20.22 1.68
N PHE A 54 5.34 -19.01 1.91
CA PHE A 54 4.50 -18.26 0.97
C PHE A 54 5.17 -16.95 0.56
N SER A 55 5.05 -15.93 1.41
CA SER A 55 5.80 -14.67 1.33
C SER A 55 5.70 -13.93 2.67
N SER A 56 6.64 -13.03 2.93
CA SER A 56 6.60 -12.09 4.06
C SER A 56 5.31 -11.25 4.05
N ARG A 57 4.79 -10.91 2.86
CA ARG A 57 3.55 -10.16 2.67
C ARG A 57 2.31 -10.93 3.15
N VAL A 58 2.21 -12.23 2.88
CA VAL A 58 1.11 -13.07 3.35
C VAL A 58 1.12 -13.18 4.87
N ALA A 59 2.27 -13.51 5.48
CA ALA A 59 2.40 -13.60 6.94
C ALA A 59 2.05 -12.28 7.63
N ARG A 60 2.53 -11.16 7.08
CA ARG A 60 2.21 -9.80 7.56
C ARG A 60 0.73 -9.47 7.45
N ALA A 61 0.07 -9.78 6.33
CA ALA A 61 -1.35 -9.47 6.14
C ALA A 61 -2.26 -10.28 7.06
N TYR A 62 -2.04 -11.60 7.16
CA TYR A 62 -2.92 -12.52 7.89
C TYR A 62 -2.64 -12.59 9.40
N VAL A 63 -1.39 -12.41 9.83
CA VAL A 63 -1.03 -12.43 11.25
C VAL A 63 -0.86 -11.01 11.78
N TYR A 64 0.21 -10.31 11.39
CA TYR A 64 0.58 -9.04 12.04
C TYR A 64 -0.39 -7.88 11.80
N GLY A 65 -1.07 -7.84 10.65
CA GLY A 65 -2.09 -6.84 10.33
C GLY A 65 -3.47 -7.12 10.93
N SER A 66 -3.70 -8.34 11.46
CA SER A 66 -5.03 -8.79 11.85
C SER A 66 -5.56 -8.09 13.11
N PRO A 67 -6.88 -7.84 13.23
CA PRO A 67 -7.48 -7.28 14.44
C PRO A 67 -7.28 -8.16 15.68
N TRP A 68 -7.24 -9.49 15.52
CA TRP A 68 -7.06 -10.41 16.63
C TRP A 68 -5.64 -10.33 17.20
N PHE A 69 -4.60 -10.26 16.37
CA PHE A 69 -3.22 -10.12 16.85
C PHE A 69 -3.01 -8.80 17.59
N ASN A 70 -3.65 -7.73 17.13
CA ASN A 70 -3.66 -6.43 17.81
C ASN A 70 -4.27 -6.52 19.22
N LEU A 71 -5.35 -7.28 19.39
CA LEU A 71 -5.96 -7.52 20.70
C LEU A 71 -4.97 -8.19 21.66
N TRP A 72 -4.21 -9.21 21.22
CA TRP A 72 -3.18 -9.86 22.03
C TRP A 72 -2.05 -8.89 22.43
N LEU A 73 -1.59 -8.03 21.52
CA LEU A 73 -0.58 -7.00 21.82
C LEU A 73 -1.10 -5.95 22.82
N VAL A 74 -2.35 -5.51 22.68
CA VAL A 74 -2.98 -4.56 23.63
C VAL A 74 -3.17 -5.21 25.00
N LEU A 75 -3.58 -6.48 25.06
CA LEU A 75 -3.68 -7.24 26.31
C LEU A 75 -2.31 -7.40 27.00
N LEU A 76 -1.23 -7.64 26.24
CA LEU A 76 0.14 -7.65 26.77
C LEU A 76 0.53 -6.27 27.33
N CYS A 77 0.23 -5.19 26.63
CA CYS A 77 0.49 -3.82 27.10
C CYS A 77 -0.24 -3.54 28.43
N LEU A 78 -1.54 -3.88 28.50
CA LEU A 78 -2.35 -3.72 29.71
C LEU A 78 -1.84 -4.59 30.86
N ASN A 79 -1.40 -5.82 30.60
CA ASN A 79 -0.79 -6.70 31.59
C ASN A 79 0.50 -6.10 32.17
N LEU A 80 1.38 -5.56 31.32
CA LEU A 80 2.63 -4.88 31.74
C LEU A 80 2.33 -3.64 32.61
N ILE A 81 1.39 -2.79 32.18
CA ILE A 81 0.97 -1.59 32.94
C ILE A 81 0.39 -2.00 34.30
N CYS A 82 -0.51 -2.98 34.34
CA CYS A 82 -1.13 -3.45 35.57
C CYS A 82 -0.11 -4.12 36.51
N SER A 83 0.77 -4.97 35.98
CA SER A 83 1.90 -5.57 36.72
C SER A 83 2.76 -4.49 37.38
N ALA A 84 3.14 -3.44 36.64
CA ALA A 84 3.90 -2.32 37.18
C ALA A 84 3.12 -1.54 38.27
N ALA A 85 1.83 -1.29 38.06
CA ALA A 85 0.96 -0.57 39.00
C ALA A 85 0.71 -1.34 40.30
N THR A 86 0.58 -2.67 40.27
CA THR A 86 0.38 -3.47 41.50
C THR A 86 1.58 -3.43 42.46
N ARG A 87 2.77 -3.03 41.98
CA ARG A 87 3.97 -2.84 42.82
C ARG A 87 4.14 -1.40 43.35
N TRP A 88 3.15 -0.52 43.15
CA TRP A 88 3.19 0.86 43.64
C TRP A 88 2.82 0.97 45.14
N PRO A 89 3.58 1.72 45.97
CA PRO A 89 4.67 2.63 45.60
C PRO A 89 6.01 1.93 45.35
N TRP A 90 6.70 2.34 44.29
CA TRP A 90 8.00 1.79 43.92
C TRP A 90 9.10 2.25 44.90
N GLN A 91 10.03 1.35 45.20
CA GLN A 91 11.19 1.60 46.06
C GLN A 91 12.47 1.51 45.25
N ARG A 92 13.60 2.01 45.77
CA ARG A 92 14.88 2.05 45.02
C ARG A 92 15.35 0.67 44.51
N HIS A 93 14.98 -0.43 45.17
CA HIS A 93 15.29 -1.80 44.69
C HIS A 93 14.38 -2.26 43.52
N HIS A 94 13.22 -1.64 43.31
CA HIS A 94 12.33 -1.91 42.19
C HIS A 94 12.71 -1.18 40.89
N THR A 95 13.74 -0.31 40.92
CA THR A 95 14.10 0.57 39.79
C THR A 95 14.32 -0.18 38.48
N GLY A 96 15.07 -1.29 38.50
CA GLY A 96 15.28 -2.12 37.30
C GLY A 96 13.96 -2.70 36.74
N PHE A 97 13.11 -3.25 37.60
CA PHE A 97 11.79 -3.76 37.22
C PHE A 97 10.93 -2.68 36.55
N VAL A 98 10.86 -1.48 37.12
CA VAL A 98 10.07 -0.36 36.57
C VAL A 98 10.63 0.11 35.23
N ILE A 99 11.95 0.26 35.11
CA ILE A 99 12.62 0.66 33.86
C ILE A 99 12.35 -0.35 32.74
N THR A 100 12.48 -1.65 33.00
CA THR A 100 12.21 -2.69 31.99
C THR A 100 10.76 -2.66 31.51
N HIS A 101 9.79 -2.55 32.43
CA HIS A 101 8.37 -2.51 32.04
C HIS A 101 8.05 -1.23 31.27
N ALA A 102 8.54 -0.06 31.73
CA ALA A 102 8.36 1.21 31.03
C ALA A 102 8.98 1.18 29.62
N GLY A 103 10.18 0.63 29.47
CA GLY A 103 10.85 0.47 28.17
C GLY A 103 10.06 -0.38 27.20
N ILE A 104 9.53 -1.54 27.65
CA ILE A 104 8.69 -2.40 26.81
C ILE A 104 7.39 -1.69 26.42
N ILE A 105 6.72 -1.00 27.36
CA ILE A 105 5.48 -0.25 27.09
C ILE A 105 5.73 0.86 26.05
N ILE A 106 6.83 1.61 26.18
CA ILE A 106 7.21 2.67 25.23
C ILE A 106 7.50 2.08 23.84
N LEU A 107 8.27 0.99 23.75
CA LEU A 107 8.56 0.31 22.49
C LEU A 107 7.28 -0.20 21.81
N LEU A 108 6.38 -0.83 22.58
CA LEU A 108 5.13 -1.40 22.05
C LEU A 108 4.15 -0.30 21.58
N GLY A 109 4.06 0.80 22.34
CA GLY A 109 3.29 1.98 21.94
C GLY A 109 3.86 2.68 20.70
N GLY A 110 5.18 2.85 20.65
CA GLY A 110 5.88 3.40 19.49
C GLY A 110 5.69 2.55 18.23
N ALA A 111 5.80 1.22 18.34
CA ALA A 111 5.55 0.29 17.25
C ALA A 111 4.09 0.36 16.75
N LEU A 112 3.11 0.48 17.65
CA LEU A 112 1.70 0.60 17.26
C LEU A 112 1.42 1.92 16.52
N ILE A 113 1.98 3.04 16.99
CA ILE A 113 1.88 4.34 16.31
C ILE A 113 2.56 4.25 14.93
N GLY A 114 3.81 3.76 14.89
CA GLY A 114 4.58 3.57 13.67
C GLY A 114 3.86 2.70 12.63
N ARG A 115 3.19 1.63 13.04
CA ARG A 115 2.38 0.80 12.12
C ARG A 115 1.11 1.49 11.65
N SER A 116 0.53 2.40 12.45
CA SER A 116 -0.72 3.10 12.10
C SER A 116 -0.53 4.31 11.20
N ARG A 117 0.67 4.92 11.19
CA ARG A 117 0.97 6.17 10.46
C ARG A 117 2.23 6.10 9.57
N GLY A 118 3.02 5.04 9.67
CA GLY A 118 4.20 4.84 8.86
C GLY A 118 3.88 4.33 7.46
N PHE A 119 4.88 4.43 6.59
CA PHE A 119 4.90 3.86 5.26
C PHE A 119 6.17 3.03 5.10
N GLU A 120 6.08 1.84 4.50
CA GLU A 120 7.24 1.11 4.03
C GLU A 120 7.49 1.35 2.54
N GLY A 121 8.78 1.38 2.19
CA GLY A 121 9.26 1.37 0.82
C GLY A 121 10.75 1.01 0.79
N SER A 122 11.23 0.63 -0.38
CA SER A 122 12.64 0.39 -0.65
C SER A 122 13.32 1.63 -1.23
N LEU A 123 14.64 1.71 -1.05
CA LEU A 123 15.49 2.76 -1.58
C LEU A 123 16.76 2.10 -2.12
N ASP A 124 16.89 2.03 -3.44
CA ASP A 124 18.12 1.55 -4.06
C ASP A 124 19.18 2.65 -4.03
N LEU A 125 20.37 2.31 -3.51
CA LEU A 125 21.48 3.23 -3.31
C LEU A 125 22.72 2.73 -4.07
N SER A 126 23.00 3.36 -5.21
CA SER A 126 24.18 3.09 -6.02
C SER A 126 25.39 3.89 -5.51
N ARG A 127 26.55 3.22 -5.33
CA ARG A 127 27.78 3.88 -4.88
C ARG A 127 28.25 4.90 -5.92
N GLY A 128 28.30 6.18 -5.54
CA GLY A 128 28.72 7.29 -6.39
C GLY A 128 27.59 8.00 -7.15
N ALA A 129 26.35 7.52 -7.03
CA ALA A 129 25.18 8.23 -7.53
C ALA A 129 24.83 9.44 -6.64
N PRO A 130 24.11 10.47 -7.18
CA PRO A 130 23.55 11.54 -6.36
C PRO A 130 22.55 11.00 -5.32
N PRO A 131 22.26 11.76 -4.24
CA PRO A 131 21.34 11.31 -3.19
C PRO A 131 19.95 10.97 -3.74
N ALA A 132 19.49 9.75 -3.50
CA ALA A 132 18.17 9.32 -3.93
C ALA A 132 17.08 10.05 -3.12
N THR A 133 16.23 10.79 -3.83
CA THR A 133 15.13 11.60 -3.26
C THR A 133 13.75 10.95 -3.39
N GLN A 134 13.67 9.77 -4.02
CA GLN A 134 12.45 9.01 -4.27
C GLN A 134 12.52 7.67 -3.51
N VAL A 135 11.42 7.26 -2.89
CA VAL A 135 11.29 5.96 -2.21
C VAL A 135 10.27 5.11 -2.96
N LEU A 136 10.65 3.87 -3.33
CA LEU A 136 9.76 2.94 -4.01
C LEU A 136 8.82 2.30 -2.98
N LEU A 137 7.54 2.66 -3.02
CA LEU A 137 6.53 2.09 -2.13
C LEU A 137 6.23 0.64 -2.51
N ASP A 138 6.41 -0.31 -1.58
CA ASP A 138 6.13 -1.73 -1.82
C ASP A 138 4.63 -2.04 -1.70
N ARG A 139 3.83 -1.41 -2.56
CA ARG A 139 2.38 -1.60 -2.66
C ARG A 139 2.06 -2.19 -4.04
N PRO A 140 1.57 -3.44 -4.13
CA PRO A 140 1.21 -4.00 -5.42
C PRO A 140 -0.03 -3.27 -5.93
N ARG A 141 0.15 -2.58 -7.06
CA ARG A 141 -0.91 -1.89 -7.78
C ARG A 141 -1.03 -2.51 -9.14
N LEU A 142 -2.26 -2.79 -9.54
CA LEU A 142 -2.54 -3.16 -10.91
C LEU A 142 -2.74 -1.88 -11.71
N THR A 143 -1.88 -1.66 -12.69
CA THR A 143 -2.00 -0.56 -13.65
C THR A 143 -2.56 -1.12 -14.96
N VAL A 144 -3.62 -0.52 -15.49
CA VAL A 144 -4.31 -0.95 -16.70
C VAL A 144 -4.59 0.27 -17.55
N GLU A 145 -4.25 0.21 -18.83
CA GLU A 145 -4.64 1.26 -19.77
C GLU A 145 -6.13 1.12 -20.10
N SER A 146 -6.90 2.18 -19.89
CA SER A 146 -8.33 2.20 -20.21
C SER A 146 -8.53 2.23 -21.73
N PRO A 147 -9.20 1.24 -22.35
CA PRO A 147 -9.39 1.20 -23.80
C PRO A 147 -10.21 2.36 -24.35
N SER A 148 -11.04 2.99 -23.51
CA SER A 148 -11.72 4.23 -23.88
C SER A 148 -10.76 5.42 -23.84
N THR A 149 -10.09 5.65 -22.71
CA THR A 149 -9.46 6.96 -22.48
C THR A 149 -7.96 7.03 -22.76
N GLY A 150 -7.29 5.90 -23.02
CA GLY A 150 -5.84 5.84 -23.23
C GLY A 150 -5.04 6.24 -21.98
N GLN A 151 -5.68 6.16 -20.81
CA GLN A 151 -5.11 6.57 -19.52
C GLN A 151 -4.78 5.34 -18.67
N LEU A 152 -3.68 5.41 -17.94
CA LEU A 152 -3.24 4.36 -17.03
C LEU A 152 -4.03 4.45 -15.71
N PHE A 153 -5.06 3.62 -15.57
CA PHE A 153 -5.80 3.43 -14.33
C PHE A 153 -5.01 2.54 -13.36
N SER A 154 -4.89 2.96 -12.10
CA SER A 154 -4.08 2.31 -11.07
C SER A 154 -4.91 1.99 -9.83
N THR A 155 -5.13 0.70 -9.57
CA THR A 155 -5.90 0.22 -8.41
C THR A 155 -5.04 -0.64 -7.46
N PRO A 156 -5.19 -0.51 -6.12
CA PRO A 156 -4.57 -1.43 -5.17
C PRO A 156 -4.97 -2.88 -5.45
N PHE A 157 -3.99 -3.76 -5.62
CA PHE A 157 -4.22 -5.15 -6.01
C PHE A 157 -3.17 -6.07 -5.39
N ASP A 158 -3.49 -6.67 -4.24
CA ASP A 158 -2.69 -7.73 -3.62
C ASP A 158 -3.16 -9.14 -4.09
N PRO A 159 -2.55 -9.76 -5.10
CA PRO A 159 -2.88 -11.13 -5.50
C PRO A 159 -2.30 -12.17 -4.55
N GLU A 160 -1.24 -11.87 -3.80
CA GLU A 160 -0.69 -12.80 -2.79
C GLU A 160 -1.63 -12.94 -1.59
N VAL A 161 -2.28 -11.85 -1.17
CA VAL A 161 -3.21 -11.86 -0.03
C VAL A 161 -4.57 -12.43 -0.42
N ARG A 162 -5.03 -12.15 -1.64
CA ARG A 162 -6.28 -12.66 -2.22
C ARG A 162 -6.03 -13.12 -3.66
N THR A 163 -5.58 -14.37 -3.78
CA THR A 163 -5.25 -14.97 -5.06
C THR A 163 -6.50 -15.17 -5.90
N PRO A 164 -6.57 -14.56 -7.10
CA PRO A 164 -7.65 -14.84 -8.05
C PRO A 164 -7.59 -16.30 -8.52
N ARG A 165 -8.75 -16.88 -8.80
CA ARG A 165 -8.91 -18.23 -9.34
C ARG A 165 -10.09 -18.27 -10.32
N PRO A 166 -10.18 -19.25 -11.24
CA PRO A 166 -11.30 -19.36 -12.18
C PRO A 166 -12.67 -19.51 -11.51
N ASP A 167 -12.73 -20.15 -10.33
CA ASP A 167 -13.93 -20.28 -9.49
C ASP A 167 -14.26 -19.03 -8.67
N ARG A 168 -13.30 -18.10 -8.52
CA ARG A 168 -13.43 -16.87 -7.75
C ARG A 168 -12.60 -15.73 -8.34
N PRO A 169 -12.99 -15.21 -9.52
CA PRO A 169 -12.26 -14.12 -10.16
C PRO A 169 -12.37 -12.83 -9.34
N ARG A 170 -11.35 -11.98 -9.44
CA ARG A 170 -11.39 -10.60 -8.97
C ARG A 170 -11.85 -9.70 -10.11
N LEU A 171 -13.08 -9.21 -9.97
CA LEU A 171 -13.66 -8.20 -10.87
C LEU A 171 -13.22 -6.80 -10.43
N LEU A 172 -12.75 -5.99 -11.38
CA LEU A 172 -12.38 -4.59 -11.17
C LEU A 172 -13.06 -3.72 -12.24
N PRO A 173 -13.89 -2.74 -11.87
CA PRO A 173 -14.45 -1.80 -12.85
C PRO A 173 -13.34 -0.93 -13.45
N LEU A 174 -13.37 -0.71 -14.76
CA LEU A 174 -12.46 0.22 -15.44
C LEU A 174 -13.16 1.58 -15.63
N PRO A 175 -12.71 2.65 -14.95
CA PRO A 175 -13.36 3.96 -15.04
C PRO A 175 -13.45 4.48 -16.48
N GLY A 176 -14.59 5.10 -16.81
CA GLY A 176 -14.87 5.59 -18.15
C GLY A 176 -15.24 4.51 -19.18
N SER A 177 -15.55 3.28 -18.74
CA SER A 177 -16.05 2.21 -19.60
C SER A 177 -17.09 1.35 -18.88
N ASP A 178 -17.95 0.66 -19.64
CA ASP A 178 -18.88 -0.36 -19.10
C ASP A 178 -18.20 -1.74 -18.91
N VAL A 179 -16.88 -1.82 -19.15
CA VAL A 179 -16.10 -3.05 -19.10
C VAL A 179 -15.53 -3.27 -17.70
N GLN A 180 -15.57 -4.52 -17.24
CA GLN A 180 -14.89 -4.94 -16.02
C GLN A 180 -13.69 -5.80 -16.38
N LEU A 181 -12.55 -5.52 -15.76
CA LEU A 181 -11.40 -6.41 -15.83
C LEU A 181 -11.66 -7.62 -14.95
N VAL A 182 -11.64 -8.80 -15.57
CA VAL A 182 -11.75 -10.09 -14.91
C VAL A 182 -10.34 -10.62 -14.69
N ILE A 183 -9.96 -10.85 -13.43
CA ILE A 183 -8.69 -11.49 -13.10
C ILE A 183 -8.99 -12.82 -12.43
N ASP A 184 -8.73 -13.90 -13.15
CA ASP A 184 -9.02 -15.29 -12.76
C ASP A 184 -7.76 -16.10 -12.42
N GLY A 185 -6.57 -15.55 -12.65
CA GLY A 185 -5.29 -16.19 -12.32
C GLY A 185 -4.21 -15.20 -11.89
N TYR A 186 -3.18 -15.71 -11.22
CA TYR A 186 -1.97 -14.96 -10.87
C TYR A 186 -0.77 -15.89 -10.82
N THR A 187 0.29 -15.53 -11.54
CA THR A 187 1.58 -16.22 -11.53
C THR A 187 2.62 -15.30 -10.91
N ALA A 188 3.15 -15.67 -9.75
CA ALA A 188 4.27 -14.95 -9.14
C ALA A 188 5.56 -15.19 -9.95
N ARG A 189 6.44 -14.18 -10.00
CA ARG A 189 7.79 -14.26 -10.63
C ARG A 189 7.78 -14.61 -12.13
N SER A 190 6.76 -14.18 -12.87
CA SER A 190 6.85 -14.13 -14.33
C SER A 190 7.93 -13.12 -14.74
N THR A 191 8.83 -13.51 -15.65
CA THR A 191 9.91 -12.68 -16.17
C THR A 191 9.67 -12.43 -17.64
N GLU A 192 9.60 -11.16 -18.06
CA GLU A 192 9.60 -10.79 -19.47
C GLU A 192 10.97 -11.08 -20.08
N GLN A 193 11.01 -11.88 -21.15
CA GLN A 193 12.24 -12.20 -21.87
C GLN A 193 12.14 -11.71 -23.33
N THR A 194 12.66 -10.52 -23.60
CA THR A 194 12.74 -9.98 -24.96
C THR A 194 13.86 -10.68 -25.74
N ILE A 195 13.50 -11.51 -26.72
CA ILE A 195 14.44 -12.13 -27.66
C ILE A 195 14.36 -11.40 -28.99
N LEU A 196 15.38 -10.60 -29.31
CA LEU A 196 15.51 -9.94 -30.61
C LEU A 196 16.23 -10.88 -31.58
N SER A 197 15.47 -11.56 -32.45
CA SER A 197 16.01 -12.32 -33.58
C SER A 197 15.83 -11.53 -34.87
N PRO A 198 16.90 -11.25 -35.64
CA PRO A 198 16.77 -10.58 -36.93
C PRO A 198 16.13 -11.53 -37.95
N ASP A 199 14.91 -11.19 -38.38
CA ASP A 199 14.25 -11.83 -39.51
C ASP A 199 14.68 -11.14 -40.81
N SER A 200 15.32 -11.89 -41.71
CA SER A 200 15.78 -11.39 -43.01
C SER A 200 14.68 -11.29 -44.06
N SER A 201 13.44 -11.66 -43.73
CA SER A 201 12.29 -11.69 -44.65
C SER A 201 11.24 -10.60 -44.43
N SER A 202 11.25 -9.89 -43.29
CA SER A 202 10.28 -8.83 -42.96
C SER A 202 10.88 -7.43 -42.99
N SER A 203 10.23 -6.49 -43.69
CA SER A 203 10.58 -5.06 -43.69
C SER A 203 9.81 -4.23 -42.66
N ASN A 204 8.84 -4.83 -41.95
CA ASN A 204 7.95 -4.14 -41.02
C ASN A 204 8.23 -4.55 -39.57
N PRO A 205 8.12 -3.63 -38.59
CA PRO A 205 8.29 -3.98 -37.20
C PRO A 205 7.17 -4.94 -36.74
N GLY A 206 7.56 -6.02 -36.09
CA GLY A 206 6.64 -7.01 -35.53
C GLY A 206 6.96 -7.32 -34.08
N ILE A 207 5.96 -7.85 -33.37
CA ILE A 207 6.08 -8.35 -32.01
C ILE A 207 5.55 -9.79 -31.98
N THR A 208 6.29 -10.69 -31.33
CA THR A 208 5.81 -12.04 -31.05
C THR A 208 5.37 -12.11 -29.59
N LEU A 209 4.08 -12.34 -29.37
CA LEU A 209 3.52 -12.62 -28.06
C LEU A 209 3.66 -14.12 -27.79
N GLU A 210 4.39 -14.48 -26.73
CA GLU A 210 4.53 -15.86 -26.29
C GLU A 210 3.78 -16.06 -24.97
N PHE A 211 2.77 -16.92 -24.99
CA PHE A 211 1.96 -17.28 -23.82
C PHE A 211 2.39 -18.65 -23.28
N THR A 212 2.96 -18.66 -22.08
CA THR A 212 3.21 -19.86 -21.28
C THR A 212 2.21 -19.92 -20.13
N GLY A 213 1.63 -21.09 -19.88
CA GLY A 213 0.56 -21.26 -18.89
C GLY A 213 0.10 -22.72 -18.77
N PRO A 214 -0.98 -23.01 -18.02
CA PRO A 214 -1.47 -24.37 -17.81
C PRO A 214 -2.09 -25.04 -19.06
N PHE A 215 -1.97 -24.42 -20.23
CA PHE A 215 -2.60 -24.82 -21.49
C PHE A 215 -1.80 -25.88 -22.27
N GLY A 216 -0.55 -26.16 -21.89
CA GLY A 216 0.31 -27.16 -22.52
C GLY A 216 1.77 -27.04 -22.11
N SER A 217 2.60 -28.00 -22.54
CA SER A 217 4.06 -27.93 -22.41
C SER A 217 4.72 -27.08 -23.51
N GLU A 218 4.00 -26.78 -24.58
CA GLU A 218 4.46 -25.92 -25.67
C GLU A 218 3.86 -24.51 -25.53
N PRO A 219 4.66 -23.44 -25.69
CA PRO A 219 4.17 -22.07 -25.63
C PRO A 219 3.31 -21.71 -26.84
N ILE A 220 2.19 -21.02 -26.61
CA ILE A 220 1.37 -20.45 -27.69
C ILE A 220 2.08 -19.19 -28.20
N ARG A 221 2.43 -19.17 -29.49
CA ARG A 221 3.14 -18.06 -30.13
C ARG A 221 2.24 -17.35 -31.14
N ILE A 222 2.15 -16.03 -31.02
CA ILE A 222 1.39 -15.16 -31.91
C ILE A 222 2.34 -14.10 -32.45
N ALA A 223 2.65 -14.15 -33.75
CA ALA A 223 3.35 -13.06 -34.42
C ALA A 223 2.34 -11.99 -34.87
N LEU A 224 2.60 -10.73 -34.52
CA LEU A 224 1.85 -9.57 -34.97
C LEU A 224 2.78 -8.62 -35.73
N ILE A 225 2.47 -8.30 -36.98
CA ILE A 225 3.29 -7.43 -37.84
C ILE A 225 2.55 -6.12 -38.11
N LEU A 226 3.18 -4.99 -37.76
CA LEU A 226 2.61 -3.67 -37.97
C LEU A 226 2.42 -3.41 -39.48
N ASN A 227 1.27 -2.83 -39.85
CA ASN A 227 0.90 -2.55 -41.23
C ASN A 227 0.76 -3.78 -42.17
N SER A 228 0.70 -5.02 -41.64
CA SER A 228 0.27 -6.19 -42.43
C SER A 228 -1.24 -6.43 -42.28
N PRO A 229 -2.07 -6.42 -43.35
CA PRO A 229 -3.52 -6.62 -43.22
C PRO A 229 -3.94 -8.00 -42.71
N SER A 230 -3.12 -9.04 -42.91
CA SER A 230 -3.38 -10.40 -42.41
C SER A 230 -2.76 -10.65 -41.03
N ASP A 231 -1.61 -10.02 -40.76
CA ASP A 231 -0.77 -10.38 -39.62
C ASP A 231 -0.75 -9.28 -38.55
N SER A 232 -1.46 -8.16 -38.73
CA SER A 232 -1.66 -7.17 -37.66
C SER A 232 -2.72 -7.59 -36.64
N ARG A 233 -3.42 -8.71 -36.86
CA ARG A 233 -4.53 -9.15 -36.02
C ARG A 233 -4.47 -10.65 -35.72
N ALA A 234 -4.71 -11.01 -34.46
CA ALA A 234 -4.77 -12.38 -34.00
C ALA A 234 -6.04 -12.62 -33.18
N ASN A 235 -6.89 -13.52 -33.67
CA ASN A 235 -8.10 -13.94 -32.99
C ASN A 235 -7.80 -15.12 -32.05
N LEU A 236 -8.04 -14.94 -30.75
CA LEU A 236 -7.85 -15.95 -29.69
C LEU A 236 -9.15 -16.72 -29.42
N GLY A 237 -9.91 -17.01 -30.47
CA GLY A 237 -11.24 -17.61 -30.38
C GLY A 237 -12.25 -16.67 -29.71
N PRO A 238 -13.22 -17.19 -28.93
CA PRO A 238 -14.28 -16.37 -28.34
C PRO A 238 -13.83 -15.51 -27.15
N GLN A 239 -12.57 -15.59 -26.72
CA GLN A 239 -12.09 -14.94 -25.48
C GLN A 239 -11.45 -13.57 -25.71
N ALA A 240 -10.72 -13.39 -26.82
CA ALA A 240 -10.05 -12.13 -27.13
C ALA A 240 -9.77 -12.00 -28.63
N ASP A 241 -9.62 -10.76 -29.08
CA ASP A 241 -9.11 -10.40 -30.39
C ASP A 241 -8.02 -9.34 -30.17
N VAL A 242 -6.85 -9.53 -30.76
CA VAL A 242 -5.65 -8.71 -30.52
C VAL A 242 -5.25 -8.05 -31.82
N GLU A 243 -5.23 -6.72 -31.86
CA GLU A 243 -4.91 -5.94 -33.06
C GLU A 243 -3.75 -4.98 -32.78
N PHE A 244 -2.69 -5.05 -33.59
CA PHE A 244 -1.51 -4.21 -33.48
C PHE A 244 -1.69 -2.95 -34.33
N LEU A 245 -2.26 -1.92 -33.69
CA LEU A 245 -2.58 -0.64 -34.33
C LEU A 245 -1.40 0.34 -34.31
N PRO A 246 -1.15 1.10 -35.39
CA PRO A 246 -0.15 2.18 -35.40
C PRO A 246 -0.59 3.42 -34.59
N LYS A 247 -1.87 3.51 -34.21
CA LYS A 247 -2.45 4.56 -33.38
C LYS A 247 -3.73 4.08 -32.70
N LEU A 248 -3.86 4.33 -31.40
CA LEU A 248 -5.04 3.97 -30.61
C LEU A 248 -6.28 4.82 -30.97
N PRO A 249 -7.51 4.27 -30.86
CA PRO A 249 -8.74 5.02 -31.05
C PRO A 249 -8.95 6.08 -29.96
N THR A 250 -9.72 7.13 -30.28
CA THR A 250 -9.97 8.27 -29.37
C THR A 250 -11.41 8.23 -28.86
N ALA A 251 -11.65 8.00 -27.57
CA ALA A 251 -13.01 8.01 -27.03
C ALA A 251 -13.58 9.42 -26.76
N SER A 252 -14.90 9.45 -26.69
CA SER A 252 -15.72 10.65 -26.43
C SER A 252 -16.19 10.69 -24.98
N ARG A 253 -16.37 11.90 -24.41
CA ARG A 253 -16.64 12.12 -22.98
C ARG A 253 -18.07 12.66 -22.71
N PRO A 254 -18.81 12.16 -21.70
CA PRO A 254 -20.09 12.74 -21.25
C PRO A 254 -19.94 14.01 -20.37
N THR A 255 -21.05 14.73 -20.18
CA THR A 255 -21.14 16.08 -19.57
C THR A 255 -22.48 16.26 -18.82
N THR A 256 -22.64 17.02 -17.72
CA THR A 256 -21.70 17.63 -16.74
C THR A 256 -22.46 17.97 -15.43
N THR A 257 -21.75 18.17 -14.31
CA THR A 257 -22.31 18.55 -12.98
C THR A 257 -21.51 19.75 -12.42
N PRO A 258 -22.03 20.55 -11.45
CA PRO A 258 -21.47 21.88 -11.16
C PRO A 258 -20.08 21.82 -10.51
N THR A 259 -19.19 22.70 -10.97
CA THR A 259 -17.77 22.75 -10.59
C THR A 259 -17.50 23.67 -9.42
N TYR A 260 -16.83 23.15 -8.40
CA TYR A 260 -16.11 23.95 -7.40
C TYR A 260 -14.64 24.04 -7.78
N ARG A 261 -14.00 25.19 -7.56
CA ARG A 261 -12.59 25.43 -7.91
C ARG A 261 -11.75 25.58 -6.65
N GLU A 262 -10.89 24.60 -6.40
CA GLU A 262 -9.91 24.65 -5.33
C GLU A 262 -8.49 24.75 -5.91
N THR A 263 -7.58 25.40 -5.20
CA THR A 263 -6.16 25.50 -5.56
C THR A 263 -5.33 25.28 -4.32
N GLN A 264 -4.51 24.23 -4.31
CA GLN A 264 -3.61 23.91 -3.19
C GLN A 264 -2.19 23.67 -3.67
N MET A 265 -1.24 24.03 -2.81
CA MET A 265 0.17 23.67 -2.97
C MET A 265 0.41 22.34 -2.26
N VAL A 266 0.55 21.25 -3.02
CA VAL A 266 0.84 19.92 -2.47
C VAL A 266 2.34 19.78 -2.25
N LEU A 267 2.76 19.74 -0.98
CA LEU A 267 4.13 19.44 -0.58
C LEU A 267 4.28 17.92 -0.40
N ALA A 268 4.77 17.23 -1.43
CA ALA A 268 4.84 15.75 -1.49
C ALA A 268 5.89 15.09 -0.57
N ARG A 269 6.11 15.61 0.65
CA ARG A 269 6.88 14.92 1.71
C ARG A 269 6.03 13.98 2.56
N ASP A 270 4.71 14.15 2.54
CA ASP A 270 3.75 13.15 3.03
C ASP A 270 2.64 12.96 1.97
N PRO A 271 2.81 12.03 1.02
CA PRO A 271 1.82 11.77 -0.02
C PRO A 271 0.57 11.05 0.50
N SER A 272 0.51 10.72 1.81
CA SER A 272 -0.69 10.18 2.44
C SER A 272 -1.65 11.26 2.92
N GLN A 273 -1.19 12.51 3.06
CA GLN A 273 -2.00 13.63 3.54
C GLN A 273 -3.12 13.97 2.53
N PRO A 274 -4.41 13.90 2.92
CA PRO A 274 -5.50 14.26 2.03
C PRO A 274 -5.55 15.78 1.83
N ILE A 275 -5.90 16.21 0.62
CA ILE A 275 -6.20 17.62 0.32
C ILE A 275 -7.39 18.08 1.20
N LEU A 276 -7.20 19.10 2.04
CA LEU A 276 -8.20 19.59 2.99
C LEU A 276 -8.92 20.82 2.43
N HIS A 277 -10.23 20.72 2.17
CA HIS A 277 -11.02 21.78 1.55
C HIS A 277 -10.86 23.12 2.29
N ASN A 278 -10.39 24.14 1.57
CA ASN A 278 -9.93 25.42 2.13
C ASN A 278 -10.92 26.16 3.07
N THR A 279 -12.25 26.10 2.84
CA THR A 279 -13.26 26.74 3.69
C THR A 279 -13.81 25.86 4.81
N THR A 280 -13.91 24.54 4.59
CA THR A 280 -14.57 23.62 5.54
C THR A 280 -13.58 22.83 6.40
N GLY A 281 -12.31 22.75 6.00
CA GLY A 281 -11.30 21.89 6.61
C GLY A 281 -11.50 20.39 6.35
N ASN A 282 -12.57 20.00 5.66
CA ASN A 282 -12.88 18.59 5.40
C ASN A 282 -11.92 18.00 4.36
N PRO A 283 -11.42 16.77 4.54
CA PRO A 283 -10.62 16.12 3.51
C PRO A 283 -11.47 15.85 2.28
N SER A 284 -11.01 16.31 1.11
CA SER A 284 -11.55 15.90 -0.20
C SER A 284 -11.32 14.42 -0.47
N GLY A 285 -10.40 13.78 0.27
CA GLY A 285 -9.98 12.39 0.14
C GLY A 285 -9.05 12.13 -1.04
N PHE A 286 -8.79 13.13 -1.89
CA PHE A 286 -7.79 13.03 -2.95
C PHE A 286 -6.37 13.08 -2.36
N ARG A 287 -5.48 12.28 -2.94
CA ARG A 287 -4.04 12.24 -2.64
C ARG A 287 -3.25 12.22 -3.94
N PHE A 288 -2.08 12.82 -3.94
CA PHE A 288 -1.25 13.00 -5.13
C PHE A 288 0.14 12.47 -4.86
N PHE A 289 0.60 11.58 -5.72
CA PHE A 289 1.94 11.00 -5.69
C PHE A 289 2.68 11.48 -6.93
N LEU A 290 3.94 11.84 -6.76
CA LEU A 290 4.83 12.22 -7.84
C LEU A 290 6.06 11.33 -7.78
N GLY A 291 6.43 10.72 -8.91
CA GLY A 291 7.60 9.87 -9.02
C GLY A 291 7.86 9.47 -10.46
N SER A 292 8.71 8.49 -10.67
CA SER A 292 8.93 7.85 -11.97
C SER A 292 9.05 6.34 -11.77
N ARG A 293 8.68 5.54 -12.78
CA ARG A 293 8.70 4.07 -12.66
C ARG A 293 10.12 3.50 -12.62
N LYS A 294 11.09 4.20 -13.21
CA LYS A 294 12.54 4.01 -13.09
C LYS A 294 13.22 5.37 -12.89
N SER A 295 14.48 5.37 -12.44
CA SER A 295 15.24 6.60 -12.16
C SER A 295 15.50 7.51 -13.38
N GLU A 296 15.27 7.03 -14.60
CA GLU A 296 15.45 7.76 -15.86
C GLU A 296 14.12 7.99 -16.61
N ASP A 297 13.02 7.41 -16.13
CA ASP A 297 11.70 7.59 -16.75
C ASP A 297 11.18 9.02 -16.53
N PRO A 298 10.35 9.56 -17.45
CA PRO A 298 9.69 10.85 -17.24
C PRO A 298 8.84 10.84 -15.97
N LEU A 299 8.77 11.99 -15.29
CA LEU A 299 7.96 12.15 -14.09
C LEU A 299 6.47 11.93 -14.36
N GLU A 300 5.86 11.12 -13.52
CA GLU A 300 4.44 10.76 -13.53
C GLU A 300 3.76 11.26 -12.24
N VAL A 301 2.54 11.77 -12.39
CA VAL A 301 1.63 12.11 -11.30
C VAL A 301 0.60 11.01 -11.19
N GLU A 302 0.59 10.27 -10.08
CA GLU A 302 -0.51 9.38 -9.72
C GLU A 302 -1.52 10.15 -8.86
N ILE A 303 -2.74 10.29 -9.36
CA ILE A 303 -3.87 10.97 -8.72
C ILE A 303 -4.75 9.90 -8.09
N LEU A 304 -4.81 9.85 -6.76
CA LEU A 304 -5.68 8.92 -6.03
C LEU A 304 -6.95 9.60 -5.53
N ARG A 305 -8.05 8.88 -5.69
CA ARG A 305 -9.39 9.25 -5.25
C ARG A 305 -9.65 8.75 -3.81
N PRO A 306 -10.75 9.17 -3.16
CA PRO A 306 -11.09 8.76 -1.80
C PRO A 306 -11.30 7.24 -1.62
N ASP A 307 -11.73 6.55 -2.68
CA ASP A 307 -11.90 5.08 -2.71
C ASP A 307 -10.58 4.30 -2.87
N GLY A 308 -9.47 5.00 -3.08
CA GLY A 308 -8.15 4.41 -3.32
C GLY A 308 -7.86 4.06 -4.78
N SER A 309 -8.84 4.17 -5.67
CA SER A 309 -8.63 4.12 -7.12
C SER A 309 -7.85 5.35 -7.58
N GLY A 310 -7.22 5.31 -8.76
CA GLY A 310 -6.50 6.46 -9.27
C GLY A 310 -6.02 6.32 -10.69
N GLU A 311 -5.40 7.37 -11.22
CA GLU A 311 -4.86 7.42 -12.57
C GLU A 311 -3.47 8.03 -12.59
N ILE A 312 -2.64 7.51 -13.49
CA ILE A 312 -1.26 7.91 -13.69
C ILE A 312 -1.17 8.72 -14.98
N TYR A 313 -0.61 9.92 -14.87
CA TYR A 313 -0.43 10.87 -15.96
C TYR A 313 1.03 11.30 -16.03
N ARG A 314 1.57 11.46 -17.24
CA ARG A 314 2.87 12.15 -17.38
C ARG A 314 2.72 13.60 -16.94
N LEU A 315 3.65 14.07 -16.10
CA LEU A 315 3.64 15.42 -15.55
C LEU A 315 3.63 16.49 -16.66
N THR A 316 4.35 16.25 -17.76
CA THR A 316 4.40 17.09 -18.96
C THR A 316 3.02 17.33 -19.57
N ASP A 317 2.15 16.33 -19.50
CA ASP A 317 0.87 16.32 -20.23
C ASP A 317 -0.24 16.98 -19.41
N LEU A 318 -0.02 17.13 -18.09
CA LEU A 318 -0.86 17.86 -17.14
C LEU A 318 -0.43 19.32 -16.93
N LEU A 319 0.83 19.67 -17.22
CA LEU A 319 1.37 20.97 -16.85
C LEU A 319 0.68 22.11 -17.61
N ASN A 320 0.08 23.05 -16.88
CA ASN A 320 -0.85 24.07 -17.39
C ASN A 320 -2.13 23.54 -18.08
N ARG A 321 -2.43 22.24 -17.98
CA ARG A 321 -3.64 21.62 -18.53
C ARG A 321 -4.62 21.29 -17.41
N THR A 322 -5.90 21.60 -17.62
CA THR A 322 -6.95 21.11 -16.72
C THR A 322 -7.34 19.70 -17.15
N LEU A 323 -7.10 18.73 -16.27
CA LEU A 323 -7.68 17.41 -16.32
C LEU A 323 -9.09 17.47 -15.72
N ASP A 324 -10.07 16.95 -16.45
CA ASP A 324 -11.35 16.58 -15.87
C ASP A 324 -11.28 15.09 -15.49
N ASP A 325 -11.43 14.76 -14.21
CA ASP A 325 -11.43 13.38 -13.68
C ASP A 325 -12.81 12.70 -13.85
N PHE A 326 -12.90 11.37 -13.82
CA PHE A 326 -14.18 10.65 -13.93
C PHE A 326 -15.10 10.84 -12.72
N SER A 327 -14.55 11.20 -11.55
CA SER A 327 -15.35 11.63 -10.39
C SER A 327 -16.00 13.01 -10.54
N GLY A 328 -15.68 13.74 -11.63
CA GLY A 328 -16.11 15.12 -11.85
C GLY A 328 -15.17 16.17 -11.25
N ALA A 329 -14.11 15.78 -10.55
CA ALA A 329 -13.08 16.70 -10.07
C ALA A 329 -12.32 17.36 -11.24
N LYS A 330 -12.05 18.66 -11.16
CA LYS A 330 -11.20 19.39 -12.11
C LYS A 330 -9.83 19.65 -11.49
N ILE A 331 -8.79 19.09 -12.08
CA ILE A 331 -7.42 19.09 -11.55
C ILE A 331 -6.52 19.85 -12.51
N LEU A 332 -5.81 20.87 -12.02
CA LEU A 332 -4.88 21.68 -12.81
C LEU A 332 -3.50 21.63 -12.17
N VAL A 333 -2.53 21.02 -12.86
CA VAL A 333 -1.12 21.11 -12.44
C VAL A 333 -0.56 22.44 -12.93
N ALA A 334 -0.73 23.48 -12.12
CA ALA A 334 -0.36 24.84 -12.49
C ALA A 334 1.18 25.04 -12.58
N ARG A 335 1.95 24.41 -11.69
CA ARG A 335 3.42 24.49 -11.63
C ARG A 335 4.01 23.23 -11.00
N TYR A 336 5.30 23.00 -11.26
CA TYR A 336 6.11 21.94 -10.69
C TYR A 336 7.50 22.49 -10.33
N TRP A 337 8.12 21.92 -9.28
CA TRP A 337 9.46 22.24 -8.81
C TRP A 337 10.19 20.95 -8.41
N PRO A 338 11.20 20.49 -9.18
CA PRO A 338 11.89 19.23 -8.91
C PRO A 338 12.62 19.19 -7.57
N ASN A 339 13.26 20.29 -7.18
CA ASN A 339 14.20 20.29 -6.05
C ASN A 339 13.73 21.17 -4.87
N MET A 340 12.65 21.94 -5.04
CA MET A 340 12.20 22.98 -4.11
C MET A 340 13.31 23.98 -3.72
N VAL A 341 14.28 24.22 -4.60
CA VAL A 341 15.39 25.13 -4.31
C VAL A 341 14.89 26.56 -4.48
N LEU A 342 15.02 27.40 -3.46
CA LEU A 342 14.63 28.81 -3.58
C LEU A 342 15.72 29.59 -4.31
N GLN A 343 15.42 30.07 -5.52
CA GLN A 343 16.27 30.98 -6.29
C GLN A 343 15.53 32.29 -6.51
N GLY A 344 16.06 33.40 -6.00
CA GLY A 344 15.40 34.72 -6.07
C GLY A 344 14.06 34.80 -5.31
N GLY A 345 13.83 33.93 -4.31
CA GLY A 345 12.56 33.87 -3.57
C GLY A 345 11.43 33.12 -4.29
N GLN A 346 11.69 32.53 -5.45
CA GLN A 346 10.80 31.57 -6.11
C GLN A 346 11.38 30.16 -5.97
N PRO A 347 10.55 29.12 -5.76
CA PRO A 347 11.01 27.74 -5.87
C PRO A 347 11.42 27.40 -7.31
N THR A 348 12.41 26.53 -7.43
CA THR A 348 13.04 25.99 -8.65
C THR A 348 13.30 24.49 -8.50
#